data_AF-B6HPK0-F1
#
_entry.id   AF-B6HPK0-F1
#
_cell.length_a   1.000
_cell.length_b   1.000
_cell.length_c   1.000
_cell.angle_alpha   90.00
_cell.angle_beta   90.00
_cell.angle_gamma   90.00
#
_symmetry.space_group_name_H-M   'P 1'
#
loop_
_entity.id
_entity.type
_entity.pdbx_description
1 polymer ?
#
loop_
_entity_poly.entity_id
_entity_poly.type
_entity_poly.pdbx_seq_one_letter_code
_entity_poly.pdbx_strand_id
1 'polypeptide(L)'
;MSTHDYDAVRKDIAAILQKPGYDDGSAGPVFVRLAWHSSGTYDAETDTGGSNGAGMRYEAEGGDPANAGLQHGRAFLEPIKEKHPWITYSDLWTLAGVVAIKEMGGPDIPWQGGRTDLIGDTKVPPRGRLPDGAQGADHLRFIFYRMGFNDQEIVALTGGHNLGRCHGDRSGFEGPWVTNPTRFSNSFFKLLLQLDWKPRKMASGMTQFVYEDPDAEEDEEPLMMLPTDMSLLTDPAFSPWVKRYAEDKELFFDHFSKVFAKLIELGIRRDAQGAVTNTDGTLGGYVSAPKKSNTATGPPRARL
;
A
#
# COMPACT_ATOMS: atom_id res chain seq x y z
N MET A 1 -27.14 7.83 13.01
CA MET A 1 -26.07 6.90 12.59
C MET A 1 -26.44 6.43 11.20
N SER A 2 -25.60 6.68 10.20
CA SER A 2 -25.88 6.19 8.84
C SER A 2 -25.91 4.66 8.85
N THR A 3 -26.93 4.08 8.22
CA THR A 3 -27.24 2.64 8.15
C THR A 3 -26.34 1.88 7.17
N HIS A 4 -25.08 2.29 7.06
CA HIS A 4 -24.12 1.71 6.12
C HIS A 4 -23.56 0.39 6.68
N ASP A 5 -23.86 -0.70 6.00
CA ASP A 5 -23.40 -2.04 6.36
C ASP A 5 -21.98 -2.30 5.82
N TYR A 6 -20.98 -1.77 6.53
CA TYR A 6 -19.58 -2.03 6.21
C TYR A 6 -19.18 -3.49 6.40
N ASP A 7 -19.90 -4.27 7.22
CA ASP A 7 -19.59 -5.69 7.42
C ASP A 7 -19.93 -6.52 6.18
N ALA A 8 -21.03 -6.20 5.48
CA ALA A 8 -21.32 -6.76 4.18
C ALA A 8 -20.22 -6.44 3.15
N VAL A 9 -19.70 -5.20 3.14
CA VAL A 9 -18.59 -4.82 2.25
C VAL A 9 -17.31 -5.60 2.58
N ARG A 10 -16.97 -5.76 3.87
CA ARG A 10 -15.80 -6.55 4.31
C ARG A 10 -15.88 -7.99 3.80
N LYS A 11 -17.05 -8.63 3.92
CA LYS A 11 -17.28 -9.99 3.43
C LYS A 11 -17.09 -10.10 1.92
N ASP A 12 -17.61 -9.13 1.16
CA ASP A 12 -17.46 -9.12 -0.30
C ASP A 12 -16.00 -8.90 -0.73
N ILE A 13 -15.25 -8.06 -0.01
CA ILE A 13 -13.80 -7.89 -0.25
C ILE A 13 -13.05 -9.19 0.03
N ALA A 14 -13.30 -9.83 1.19
CA ALA A 14 -12.64 -11.08 1.56
C ALA A 14 -12.89 -12.18 0.51
N ALA A 15 -14.13 -12.25 -0.02
CA ALA A 15 -14.52 -13.22 -1.04
C ALA A 15 -13.76 -13.09 -2.37
N ILE A 16 -13.14 -11.94 -2.67
CA ILE A 16 -12.40 -11.73 -3.93
C ILE A 16 -10.88 -11.75 -3.76
N LEU A 17 -10.36 -11.99 -2.55
CA LEU A 17 -8.91 -12.00 -2.29
C LEU A 17 -8.22 -13.12 -3.07
N GLN A 18 -8.81 -14.31 -3.18
CA GLN A 18 -8.27 -15.37 -4.03
C GLN A 18 -8.42 -15.00 -5.52
N LYS A 19 -7.29 -14.92 -6.21
CA LYS A 19 -7.17 -14.61 -7.64
C LYS A 19 -6.08 -15.47 -8.30
N PRO A 20 -6.35 -16.73 -8.65
CA PRO A 20 -5.37 -17.65 -9.24
C PRO A 20 -4.65 -17.12 -10.49
N GLY A 21 -5.28 -16.20 -11.24
CA GLY A 21 -4.69 -15.59 -12.44
C GLY A 21 -3.88 -14.31 -12.20
N TYR A 22 -3.66 -13.90 -10.95
CA TYR A 22 -2.98 -12.65 -10.60
C TYR A 22 -1.91 -12.90 -9.54
N ASP A 23 -0.67 -12.53 -9.89
CA ASP A 23 0.53 -12.66 -9.05
C ASP A 23 0.55 -14.02 -8.31
N ASP A 24 0.72 -14.00 -6.99
CA ASP A 24 0.80 -15.15 -6.09
C ASP A 24 -0.56 -15.81 -5.79
N GLY A 25 -1.48 -15.75 -6.75
CA GLY A 25 -2.84 -16.25 -6.59
C GLY A 25 -3.73 -15.37 -5.71
N SER A 26 -3.35 -14.12 -5.44
CA SER A 26 -4.01 -13.25 -4.46
C SER A 26 -4.07 -11.77 -4.86
N ALA A 27 -5.23 -11.14 -4.67
CA ALA A 27 -5.42 -9.69 -4.74
C ALA A 27 -5.06 -8.97 -3.42
N GLY A 28 -4.77 -9.71 -2.35
CA GLY A 28 -4.50 -9.14 -1.04
C GLY A 28 -3.36 -8.10 -1.06
N PRO A 29 -2.15 -8.45 -1.53
CA PRO A 29 -1.03 -7.50 -1.56
C PRO A 29 -1.32 -6.22 -2.36
N VAL A 30 -2.01 -6.31 -3.50
CA VAL A 30 -2.35 -5.12 -4.28
C VAL A 30 -3.40 -4.23 -3.60
N PHE A 31 -4.31 -4.79 -2.80
CA PHE A 31 -5.23 -4.00 -1.98
C PHE A 31 -4.52 -3.27 -0.84
N VAL A 32 -3.53 -3.91 -0.20
CA VAL A 32 -2.69 -3.24 0.80
C VAL A 32 -1.90 -2.10 0.16
N ARG A 33 -1.28 -2.34 -1.00
CA ARG A 33 -0.59 -1.30 -1.76
C ARG A 33 -1.52 -0.19 -2.21
N LEU A 34 -2.74 -0.50 -2.68
CA LEU A 34 -3.72 0.50 -3.08
C LEU A 34 -4.12 1.41 -1.90
N ALA A 35 -4.38 0.83 -0.73
CA ALA A 35 -4.68 1.59 0.48
C ALA A 35 -3.49 2.45 0.94
N TRP A 36 -2.27 1.91 0.89
CA TRP A 36 -1.04 2.63 1.18
C TRP A 36 -0.87 3.83 0.24
N HIS A 37 -0.90 3.60 -1.08
CA HIS A 37 -0.68 4.64 -2.09
C HIS A 37 -1.78 5.70 -2.10
N SER A 38 -3.03 5.31 -1.83
CA SER A 38 -4.13 6.26 -1.67
C SER A 38 -3.95 7.18 -0.47
N SER A 39 -3.07 6.86 0.47
CA SER A 39 -2.87 7.59 1.71
C SER A 39 -1.50 8.28 1.76
N GLY A 40 -0.48 7.68 1.15
CA GLY A 40 0.92 8.11 1.19
C GLY A 40 1.25 9.36 0.37
N THR A 41 0.27 9.92 -0.35
CA THR A 41 0.43 11.19 -1.07
C THR A 41 0.14 12.42 -0.20
N TYR A 42 -0.25 12.22 1.07
CA TYR A 42 -0.60 13.30 1.98
C TYR A 42 0.58 14.25 2.23
N ASP A 43 0.23 15.52 2.38
CA ASP A 43 1.13 16.62 2.67
C ASP A 43 0.47 17.52 3.72
N ALA A 44 1.08 17.62 4.90
CA ALA A 44 0.49 18.35 6.03
C ALA A 44 0.50 19.88 5.84
N GLU A 45 1.41 20.41 5.02
CA GLU A 45 1.52 21.86 4.78
C GLU A 45 0.43 22.35 3.82
N THR A 46 0.18 21.59 2.76
CA THR A 46 -0.77 21.95 1.70
C THR A 46 -2.16 21.36 1.90
N ASP A 47 -2.32 20.37 2.79
CA ASP A 47 -3.57 19.63 3.03
C ASP A 47 -4.16 19.00 1.75
N THR A 48 -3.26 18.46 0.91
CA THR A 48 -3.59 17.78 -0.35
C THR A 48 -3.08 16.34 -0.37
N GLY A 49 -3.69 15.50 -1.20
CA GLY A 49 -3.48 14.04 -1.15
C GLY A 49 -4.05 13.41 0.13
N GLY A 50 -3.64 12.19 0.42
CA GLY A 50 -4.11 11.45 1.59
C GLY A 50 -5.39 10.67 1.35
N SER A 51 -5.89 10.04 2.40
CA SER A 51 -6.91 8.98 2.30
C SER A 51 -8.30 9.48 1.95
N ASN A 52 -8.53 10.79 1.98
CA ASN A 52 -9.80 11.40 1.60
C ASN A 52 -9.75 11.86 0.13
N GLY A 53 -10.73 11.46 -0.68
CA GLY A 53 -10.94 12.00 -2.01
C GLY A 53 -10.81 11.04 -3.19
N ALA A 54 -10.16 9.89 -2.98
CA ALA A 54 -9.87 8.90 -4.01
C ALA A 54 -9.27 9.56 -5.28
N GLY A 55 -8.22 10.36 -5.09
CA GLY A 55 -7.62 11.19 -6.14
C GLY A 55 -7.00 10.37 -7.30
N MET A 56 -6.67 9.10 -7.05
CA MET A 56 -6.25 8.14 -8.10
C MET A 56 -7.32 7.87 -9.18
N ARG A 57 -8.56 8.36 -9.03
CA ARG A 57 -9.55 8.40 -10.12
C ARG A 57 -9.19 9.42 -11.20
N TYR A 58 -8.44 10.47 -10.85
CA TYR A 58 -7.96 11.50 -11.76
C TYR A 58 -6.61 11.13 -12.35
N GLU A 59 -6.29 11.66 -13.53
CA GLU A 59 -5.07 11.28 -14.24
C GLU A 59 -3.78 11.81 -13.60
N ALA A 60 -3.86 12.95 -12.93
CA ALA A 60 -2.70 13.55 -12.27
C ALA A 60 -2.07 12.60 -11.24
N GLU A 61 -2.87 11.98 -10.37
CA GLU A 61 -2.42 11.00 -9.38
C GLU A 61 -2.52 9.56 -9.91
N GLY A 62 -3.64 9.20 -10.55
CA GLY A 62 -3.88 7.84 -11.02
C GLY A 62 -3.00 7.40 -12.19
N GLY A 63 -2.33 8.34 -12.85
CA GLY A 63 -1.32 8.11 -13.90
C GLY A 63 0.11 8.39 -13.44
N ASP A 64 0.35 8.68 -12.16
CA ASP A 64 1.69 8.72 -11.59
C ASP A 64 2.39 7.36 -11.80
N PRO A 65 3.62 7.31 -12.36
CA PRO A 65 4.37 6.07 -12.51
C PRO A 65 4.50 5.26 -11.21
N ALA A 66 4.58 5.91 -10.04
CA ALA A 66 4.62 5.23 -8.75
C ALA A 66 3.34 4.44 -8.45
N ASN A 67 2.22 4.76 -9.11
CA ASN A 67 0.93 4.06 -9.01
C ASN A 67 0.73 2.99 -10.09
N ALA A 68 1.74 2.70 -10.93
CA ALA A 68 1.68 1.64 -11.93
C ALA A 68 1.30 0.29 -11.29
N GLY A 69 0.35 -0.42 -11.89
CA GLY A 69 -0.20 -1.68 -11.37
C GLY A 69 -1.45 -1.52 -10.50
N LEU A 70 -1.69 -0.35 -9.88
CA LEU A 70 -2.84 -0.14 -9.01
C LEU A 70 -4.18 -0.12 -9.77
N GLN A 71 -4.17 0.01 -11.10
CA GLN A 71 -5.36 -0.19 -11.92
C GLN A 71 -5.98 -1.58 -11.73
N HIS A 72 -5.18 -2.61 -11.43
CA HIS A 72 -5.71 -3.95 -11.16
C HIS A 72 -6.50 -3.96 -9.85
N GLY A 73 -5.92 -3.44 -8.76
CA GLY A 73 -6.60 -3.32 -7.47
C GLY A 73 -7.90 -2.50 -7.57
N ARG A 74 -7.87 -1.37 -8.28
CA ARG A 74 -9.08 -0.56 -8.52
C ARG A 74 -10.14 -1.36 -9.29
N ALA A 75 -9.76 -1.98 -10.41
CA ALA A 75 -10.68 -2.76 -11.24
C ALA A 75 -11.30 -3.95 -10.49
N PHE A 76 -10.53 -4.64 -9.64
CA PHE A 76 -11.05 -5.75 -8.83
C PHE A 76 -12.11 -5.32 -7.82
N LEU A 77 -12.07 -4.07 -7.35
CA LEU A 77 -13.04 -3.52 -6.39
C LEU A 77 -14.30 -2.95 -7.06
N GLU A 78 -14.32 -2.77 -8.39
CA GLU A 78 -15.48 -2.22 -9.11
C GLU A 78 -16.78 -3.03 -8.93
N PRO A 79 -16.79 -4.37 -9.00
CA PRO A 79 -18.02 -5.14 -8.74
C PRO A 79 -18.56 -4.93 -7.31
N ILE A 80 -17.68 -4.69 -6.34
CA ILE A 80 -18.07 -4.39 -4.95
C ILE A 80 -18.65 -2.98 -4.86
N LYS A 81 -18.03 -2.00 -5.54
CA LYS A 81 -18.54 -0.63 -5.65
C LYS A 81 -19.94 -0.60 -6.29
N GLU A 82 -20.16 -1.41 -7.33
CA GLU A 82 -21.45 -1.54 -8.01
C GLU A 82 -22.51 -2.17 -7.11
N LYS A 83 -22.14 -3.19 -6.32
CA LYS A 83 -23.03 -3.84 -5.34
C LYS A 83 -23.36 -2.94 -4.14
N HIS A 84 -22.42 -2.08 -3.73
CA HIS A 84 -22.56 -1.14 -2.62
C HIS A 84 -22.43 0.31 -3.10
N PRO A 85 -23.39 0.85 -3.87
CA PRO A 85 -23.25 2.15 -4.51
C PRO A 85 -23.08 3.30 -3.51
N TRP A 86 -23.48 3.10 -2.25
CA TRP A 86 -23.35 4.06 -1.16
C TRP A 86 -21.90 4.24 -0.66
N ILE A 87 -21.02 3.25 -0.81
CA ILE A 87 -19.64 3.36 -0.32
C ILE A 87 -18.83 4.25 -1.26
N THR A 88 -18.04 5.16 -0.70
CA THR A 88 -17.09 5.98 -1.48
C THR A 88 -15.89 5.13 -1.89
N TYR A 89 -15.22 5.50 -2.99
CA TYR A 89 -13.97 4.85 -3.38
C TYR A 89 -12.90 5.02 -2.28
N SER A 90 -12.90 6.17 -1.61
CA SER A 90 -11.99 6.47 -0.51
C SER A 90 -12.15 5.49 0.66
N ASP A 91 -13.39 5.21 1.07
CA ASP A 91 -13.65 4.17 2.08
C ASP A 91 -13.36 2.77 1.53
N LEU A 92 -13.77 2.47 0.30
CA LEU A 92 -13.61 1.13 -0.28
C LEU A 92 -12.14 0.71 -0.40
N TRP A 93 -11.26 1.60 -0.88
CA TRP A 93 -9.84 1.30 -1.07
C TRP A 93 -9.10 1.11 0.26
N THR A 94 -9.36 1.96 1.24
CA THR A 94 -8.75 1.83 2.58
C THR A 94 -9.29 0.61 3.33
N LEU A 95 -10.60 0.34 3.24
CA LEU A 95 -11.23 -0.85 3.81
C LEU A 95 -10.67 -2.13 3.17
N ALA A 96 -10.41 -2.12 1.86
CA ALA A 96 -9.84 -3.27 1.16
C ALA A 96 -8.44 -3.63 1.68
N GLY A 97 -7.59 -2.63 1.94
CA GLY A 97 -6.28 -2.85 2.56
C GLY A 97 -6.39 -3.48 3.95
N VAL A 98 -7.28 -2.96 4.81
CA VAL A 98 -7.50 -3.47 6.18
C VAL A 98 -8.02 -4.91 6.16
N VAL A 99 -8.99 -5.22 5.31
CA VAL A 99 -9.52 -6.58 5.15
C VAL A 99 -8.42 -7.52 4.63
N ALA A 100 -7.67 -7.09 3.62
CA ALA A 100 -6.59 -7.91 3.06
C ALA A 100 -5.52 -8.26 4.11
N ILE A 101 -5.09 -7.29 4.94
CA ILE A 101 -4.11 -7.54 6.01
C ILE A 101 -4.64 -8.60 6.99
N LYS A 102 -5.88 -8.46 7.44
CA LYS A 102 -6.51 -9.41 8.37
C LYS A 102 -6.62 -10.81 7.77
N GLU A 103 -7.16 -10.93 6.57
CA GLU A 103 -7.38 -12.22 5.90
C GLU A 103 -6.07 -12.93 5.52
N MET A 104 -4.97 -12.18 5.35
CA MET A 104 -3.63 -12.72 5.17
C MET A 104 -2.92 -13.08 6.50
N GLY A 105 -3.62 -13.01 7.64
CA GLY A 105 -3.11 -13.39 8.96
C GLY A 105 -2.37 -12.28 9.72
N GLY A 106 -2.54 -11.03 9.30
CA GLY A 106 -1.99 -9.85 9.96
C GLY A 106 -2.82 -9.36 11.14
N PRO A 107 -2.41 -8.25 11.78
CA PRO A 107 -3.13 -7.69 12.92
C PRO A 107 -4.48 -7.09 12.52
N ASP A 108 -5.38 -6.99 13.49
CA ASP A 108 -6.57 -6.14 13.37
C ASP A 108 -6.14 -4.67 13.32
N ILE A 109 -6.67 -3.91 12.36
CA ILE A 109 -6.37 -2.49 12.17
C ILE A 109 -7.63 -1.67 12.46
N PRO A 110 -7.57 -0.72 13.42
CA PRO A 110 -8.66 0.23 13.63
C PRO A 110 -8.99 0.97 12.33
N TRP A 111 -10.28 0.93 11.95
CA TRP A 111 -10.76 1.57 10.74
C TRP A 111 -12.15 2.15 10.96
N GLN A 112 -12.38 3.36 10.45
CA GLN A 112 -13.66 4.04 10.51
C GLN A 112 -13.99 4.64 9.15
N GLY A 113 -15.23 4.47 8.70
CA GLY A 113 -15.72 5.04 7.44
C GLY A 113 -16.03 6.54 7.53
N GLY A 114 -16.58 7.06 6.44
CA GLY A 114 -17.03 8.44 6.31
C GLY A 114 -16.17 9.30 5.37
N ARG A 115 -15.14 8.73 4.73
CA ARG A 115 -14.34 9.45 3.72
C ARG A 115 -15.24 9.84 2.56
N THR A 116 -14.97 11.01 1.99
CA THR A 116 -15.66 11.54 0.81
C THR A 116 -14.80 11.39 -0.43
N ASP A 117 -15.43 11.17 -1.58
CA ASP A 117 -14.76 11.24 -2.86
C ASP A 117 -14.73 12.68 -3.38
N LEU A 118 -13.61 13.09 -3.99
CA LEU A 118 -13.53 14.39 -4.65
C LEU A 118 -14.48 14.43 -5.86
N ILE A 119 -15.01 15.62 -6.12
CA ILE A 119 -15.81 15.94 -7.30
C ILE A 119 -15.01 16.73 -8.36
N GLY A 120 -13.82 17.22 -7.99
CA GLY A 120 -12.88 17.94 -8.87
C GLY A 120 -11.42 17.63 -8.51
N ASP A 121 -10.47 18.24 -9.21
CA ASP A 121 -9.04 17.94 -9.09
C ASP A 121 -8.27 18.84 -8.11
N THR A 122 -8.94 19.77 -7.42
CA THR A 122 -8.31 20.81 -6.59
C THR A 122 -7.45 20.30 -5.43
N LYS A 123 -7.76 19.10 -4.90
CA LYS A 123 -7.00 18.43 -3.84
C LYS A 123 -6.22 17.20 -4.33
N VAL A 124 -6.21 16.95 -5.64
CA VAL A 124 -5.40 15.87 -6.23
C VAL A 124 -3.92 16.26 -6.09
N PRO A 125 -3.08 15.40 -5.50
CA PRO A 125 -1.69 15.73 -5.23
C PRO A 125 -0.87 15.81 -6.53
N PRO A 126 0.22 16.61 -6.54
CA PRO A 126 1.23 16.50 -7.59
C PRO A 126 1.93 15.13 -7.53
N ARG A 127 2.55 14.75 -8.65
CA ARG A 127 3.34 13.52 -8.76
C ARG A 127 4.59 13.56 -7.90
N GLY A 128 5.12 12.38 -7.56
CA GLY A 128 6.40 12.23 -6.87
C GLY A 128 6.32 12.41 -5.34
N ARG A 129 5.12 12.31 -4.76
CA ARG A 129 4.93 12.36 -3.31
C ARG A 129 5.09 11.02 -2.59
N LEU A 130 5.22 9.94 -3.35
CA LEU A 130 5.43 8.58 -2.86
C LEU A 130 6.92 8.26 -2.75
N PRO A 131 7.33 7.33 -1.85
CA PRO A 131 8.73 6.95 -1.72
C PRO A 131 9.26 6.27 -2.98
N ASP A 132 10.54 6.49 -3.26
CA ASP A 132 11.27 5.90 -4.39
C ASP A 132 12.13 4.78 -3.83
N GLY A 133 11.87 3.56 -4.28
CA GLY A 133 12.55 2.35 -3.81
C GLY A 133 14.06 2.37 -4.02
N ALA A 134 14.55 3.15 -4.98
CA ALA A 134 15.97 3.27 -5.33
C ALA A 134 16.79 4.16 -4.38
N GLN A 135 16.13 4.87 -3.45
CA GLN A 135 16.77 5.83 -2.54
C GLN A 135 17.15 5.20 -1.19
N GLY A 136 17.62 6.03 -0.25
CA GLY A 136 18.01 5.62 1.10
C GLY A 136 17.20 6.29 2.23
N ALA A 137 17.71 6.19 3.45
CA ALA A 137 17.03 6.62 4.67
C ALA A 137 16.64 8.11 4.68
N ASP A 138 17.48 9.00 4.13
CA ASP A 138 17.17 10.44 4.06
C ASP A 138 15.94 10.72 3.19
N HIS A 139 15.76 9.97 2.09
CA HIS A 139 14.57 10.06 1.26
C HIS A 139 13.32 9.54 1.98
N LEU A 140 13.46 8.43 2.70
CA LEU A 140 12.36 7.91 3.52
C LEU A 140 11.92 8.96 4.55
N ARG A 141 12.85 9.59 5.27
CA ARG A 141 12.53 10.68 6.20
C ARG A 141 11.89 11.87 5.50
N PHE A 142 12.44 12.32 4.36
CA PHE A 142 11.88 13.42 3.59
C PHE A 142 10.40 13.18 3.23
N ILE A 143 10.05 11.98 2.77
CA ILE A 143 8.67 11.63 2.40
C ILE A 143 7.78 11.49 3.64
N PHE A 144 8.24 10.76 4.66
CA PHE A 144 7.39 10.36 5.78
C PHE A 144 7.24 11.43 6.86
N TYR A 145 8.25 12.28 7.07
CA TYR A 145 8.17 13.37 8.05
C TYR A 145 7.16 14.44 7.61
N ARG A 146 7.02 14.66 6.30
CA ARG A 146 5.95 15.49 5.70
C ARG A 146 4.55 15.01 6.09
N MET A 147 4.38 13.72 6.31
CA MET A 147 3.13 13.08 6.73
C MET A 147 2.99 12.96 8.25
N GLY A 148 3.99 13.41 9.01
CA GLY A 148 3.99 13.35 10.47
C GLY A 148 4.38 11.99 11.06
N PHE A 149 5.09 11.14 10.31
CA PHE A 149 5.64 9.90 10.86
C PHE A 149 7.05 10.11 11.44
N ASN A 150 7.43 9.28 12.42
CA ASN A 150 8.78 9.20 12.94
C ASN A 150 9.55 7.98 12.41
N ASP A 151 10.85 7.87 12.74
CA ASP A 151 11.72 6.78 12.28
C ASP A 151 11.20 5.37 12.60
N GLN A 152 10.65 5.14 13.80
CA GLN A 152 10.08 3.84 14.17
C GLN A 152 8.85 3.50 13.33
N GLU A 153 8.00 4.49 13.07
CA GLU A 153 6.80 4.34 12.26
C GLU A 153 7.13 4.06 10.79
N ILE A 154 8.20 4.67 10.26
CA ILE A 154 8.73 4.36 8.92
C ILE A 154 9.11 2.88 8.85
N VAL A 155 9.94 2.39 9.78
CA VAL A 155 10.37 0.98 9.79
C VAL A 155 9.18 0.04 9.93
N ALA A 156 8.22 0.37 10.81
CA ALA A 156 7.01 -0.44 10.95
C ALA A 156 6.25 -0.55 9.62
N LEU A 157 5.98 0.57 8.94
CA LEU A 157 5.26 0.59 7.66
C LEU A 157 6.00 -0.16 6.55
N THR A 158 7.34 -0.06 6.49
CA THR A 158 8.13 -0.85 5.54
C THR A 158 7.95 -2.36 5.73
N GLY A 159 7.58 -2.82 6.93
CA GLY A 159 7.18 -4.21 7.17
C GLY A 159 6.01 -4.70 6.31
N GLY A 160 5.25 -3.79 5.67
CA GLY A 160 4.29 -4.13 4.62
C GLY A 160 4.90 -4.84 3.41
N HIS A 161 6.21 -4.67 3.16
CA HIS A 161 6.98 -5.42 2.16
C HIS A 161 7.10 -6.92 2.50
N ASN A 162 6.55 -7.40 3.61
CA ASN A 162 6.27 -8.82 3.79
C ASN A 162 5.19 -9.35 2.81
N LEU A 163 4.48 -8.48 2.08
CA LEU A 163 3.42 -8.88 1.16
C LEU A 163 3.76 -8.57 -0.30
N GLY A 164 3.38 -9.48 -1.18
CA GLY A 164 3.46 -9.31 -2.62
C GLY A 164 4.88 -9.31 -3.16
N ARG A 165 5.04 -8.61 -4.28
CA ARG A 165 6.25 -8.59 -5.10
C ARG A 165 6.34 -7.30 -5.92
N CYS A 166 7.54 -7.00 -6.39
CA CYS A 166 7.76 -6.01 -7.43
C CYS A 166 7.60 -6.62 -8.83
N HIS A 167 7.38 -5.75 -9.83
CA HIS A 167 7.32 -6.13 -11.24
C HIS A 167 8.12 -5.14 -12.08
N GLY A 168 8.96 -5.66 -12.98
CA GLY A 168 9.91 -4.86 -13.75
C GLY A 168 9.23 -3.89 -14.71
N ASP A 169 8.05 -4.26 -15.24
CA ASP A 169 7.24 -3.41 -16.13
C ASP A 169 6.48 -2.29 -15.40
N ARG A 170 6.43 -2.33 -14.06
CA ARG A 170 5.71 -1.33 -13.23
C ARG A 170 6.67 -0.43 -12.48
N SER A 171 7.59 -1.05 -11.74
CA SER A 171 8.49 -0.38 -10.81
C SER A 171 9.95 -0.42 -11.26
N GLY A 172 10.28 -1.26 -12.25
CA GLY A 172 11.66 -1.55 -12.67
C GLY A 172 12.47 -2.44 -11.71
N PHE A 173 11.86 -2.88 -10.60
CA PHE A 173 12.33 -3.94 -9.70
C PHE A 173 11.51 -5.21 -9.93
N GLU A 174 12.03 -6.39 -9.59
CA GLU A 174 11.39 -7.68 -9.89
C GLU A 174 11.52 -8.67 -8.72
N GLY A 175 10.45 -9.41 -8.47
CA GLY A 175 10.45 -10.54 -7.53
C GLY A 175 9.85 -10.23 -6.15
N PRO A 176 9.64 -11.26 -5.33
CA PRO A 176 9.07 -11.16 -4.00
C PRO A 176 10.13 -10.84 -2.92
N TRP A 177 9.72 -10.17 -1.85
CA TRP A 177 10.59 -9.94 -0.69
C TRP A 177 10.73 -11.18 0.22
N VAL A 178 9.71 -12.03 0.24
CA VAL A 178 9.61 -13.19 1.12
C VAL A 178 9.06 -14.40 0.37
N THR A 179 9.34 -15.60 0.85
CA THR A 179 8.91 -16.86 0.23
C THR A 179 7.39 -17.06 0.22
N ASN A 180 6.66 -16.50 1.20
CA ASN A 180 5.19 -16.54 1.22
C ASN A 180 4.59 -15.12 1.18
N PRO A 181 4.47 -14.52 -0.01
CA PRO A 181 4.07 -13.13 -0.19
C PRO A 181 2.57 -12.88 0.05
N THR A 182 1.79 -13.91 0.37
CA THR A 182 0.35 -13.79 0.65
C THR A 182 0.00 -14.04 2.12
N ARG A 183 1.01 -14.13 2.99
CA ARG A 183 0.86 -14.28 4.44
C ARG A 183 1.54 -13.16 5.17
N PHE A 184 0.79 -12.38 5.93
CA PHE A 184 1.34 -11.33 6.78
C PHE A 184 2.11 -11.93 7.96
N SER A 185 3.38 -11.57 8.09
CA SER A 185 4.31 -12.10 9.09
C SER A 185 5.47 -11.12 9.32
N ASN A 186 6.42 -11.46 10.19
CA ASN A 186 7.65 -10.69 10.36
C ASN A 186 8.84 -11.26 9.53
N SER A 187 8.56 -12.11 8.55
CA SER A 187 9.60 -12.74 7.72
C SER A 187 10.44 -11.71 6.96
N PHE A 188 9.85 -10.60 6.50
CA PHE A 188 10.60 -9.50 5.88
C PHE A 188 11.82 -9.09 6.72
N PHE A 189 11.60 -8.76 8.01
CA PHE A 189 12.70 -8.34 8.89
C PHE A 189 13.69 -9.47 9.20
N LYS A 190 13.21 -10.71 9.34
CA LYS A 190 14.07 -11.88 9.57
C LYS A 190 15.01 -12.13 8.39
N LEU A 191 14.45 -12.21 7.18
CA LEU A 191 15.21 -12.46 5.95
C LEU A 191 16.15 -11.30 5.64
N LEU A 192 15.71 -10.05 5.87
CA LEU A 192 16.55 -8.87 5.71
C LEU A 192 17.83 -8.95 6.56
N LEU A 193 17.77 -9.49 7.77
CA LEU A 193 18.93 -9.67 8.66
C LEU A 193 19.76 -10.92 8.39
N GLN A 194 19.14 -12.00 7.89
CA GLN A 194 19.74 -13.33 7.87
C GLN A 194 20.38 -13.70 6.53
N LEU A 195 19.88 -13.14 5.42
CA LEU A 195 20.33 -13.51 4.08
C LEU A 195 21.48 -12.63 3.59
N ASP A 196 22.35 -13.22 2.76
CA ASP A 196 23.49 -12.53 2.15
C ASP A 196 23.08 -11.86 0.83
N TRP A 197 22.50 -10.68 0.94
CA TRP A 197 21.96 -9.91 -0.16
C TRP A 197 23.04 -9.40 -1.13
N LYS A 198 22.97 -9.81 -2.40
CA LYS A 198 23.92 -9.40 -3.45
C LYS A 198 23.33 -8.32 -4.37
N PRO A 199 24.05 -7.22 -4.64
CA PRO A 199 23.56 -6.21 -5.58
C PRO A 199 23.50 -6.78 -7.01
N ARG A 200 22.39 -6.52 -7.69
CA ARG A 200 22.11 -6.88 -9.09
C ARG A 200 21.63 -5.65 -9.85
N LYS A 201 22.17 -5.44 -11.05
CA LYS A 201 21.63 -4.45 -11.98
C LYS A 201 20.45 -5.03 -12.75
N MET A 202 19.29 -4.40 -12.62
CA MET A 202 18.07 -4.76 -13.32
C MET A 202 18.09 -4.24 -14.77
N ALA A 203 17.24 -4.78 -15.63
CA ALA A 203 17.10 -4.30 -17.02
C ALA A 203 16.71 -2.81 -17.11
N SER A 204 16.05 -2.29 -16.08
CA SER A 204 15.71 -0.87 -15.89
C SER A 204 16.93 0.03 -15.61
N GLY A 205 18.11 -0.54 -15.34
CA GLY A 205 19.32 0.17 -14.89
C GLY A 205 19.40 0.40 -13.38
N MET A 206 18.31 0.13 -12.64
CA MET A 206 18.28 0.23 -11.18
C MET A 206 19.07 -0.89 -10.52
N THR A 207 19.57 -0.62 -9.32
CA THR A 207 20.20 -1.64 -8.48
C THR A 207 19.16 -2.22 -7.54
N GLN A 208 19.00 -3.54 -7.57
CA GLN A 208 18.23 -4.34 -6.63
C GLN A 208 19.18 -5.20 -5.82
N PHE A 209 18.79 -5.68 -4.65
CA PHE A 209 19.54 -6.66 -3.89
C PHE A 209 18.82 -8.00 -3.94
N VAL A 210 19.55 -9.08 -4.20
CA VAL A 210 18.97 -10.39 -4.49
C VAL A 210 19.61 -11.45 -3.62
N TYR A 211 18.79 -12.40 -3.17
CA TYR A 211 19.22 -13.65 -2.58
C TYR A 211 18.72 -14.81 -3.45
N GLU A 212 19.64 -15.68 -3.86
CA GLU A 212 19.35 -16.94 -4.54
C GLU A 212 19.57 -18.07 -3.54
N ASP A 213 18.54 -18.88 -3.30
CA ASP A 213 18.68 -20.07 -2.47
C ASP A 213 19.53 -21.10 -3.24
N PRO A 214 20.66 -21.57 -2.69
CA PRO A 214 21.48 -22.58 -3.36
C PRO A 214 20.76 -23.92 -3.57
N ASP A 215 19.69 -24.17 -2.81
CA ASP A 215 18.88 -25.40 -2.87
C ASP A 215 17.53 -25.18 -3.60
N ALA A 216 17.31 -23.98 -4.19
CA ALA A 216 16.09 -23.69 -4.95
C ALA A 216 15.92 -24.59 -6.20
N GLU A 217 14.67 -24.91 -6.51
CA GLU A 217 14.31 -25.54 -7.79
C GLU A 217 14.53 -24.53 -8.96
N GLU A 218 14.70 -25.03 -10.19
CA GLU A 218 15.03 -24.17 -11.35
C GLU A 218 13.99 -23.08 -11.66
N ASP A 219 12.75 -23.26 -11.22
CA ASP A 219 11.62 -22.34 -11.42
C ASP A 219 11.32 -21.45 -10.20
N GLU A 220 12.06 -21.59 -9.09
CA GLU A 220 11.87 -20.73 -7.93
C GLU A 220 12.49 -19.35 -8.17
N GLU A 221 11.66 -18.32 -8.07
CA GLU A 221 12.11 -16.94 -8.23
C GLU A 221 12.96 -16.50 -7.02
N PRO A 222 14.07 -15.78 -7.25
CA PRO A 222 14.92 -15.34 -6.15
C PRO A 222 14.25 -14.23 -5.34
N LEU A 223 14.61 -14.15 -4.06
CA LEU A 223 14.12 -13.10 -3.18
C LEU A 223 14.82 -11.78 -3.49
N MET A 224 14.15 -10.66 -3.19
CA MET A 224 14.68 -9.33 -3.44
C MET A 224 14.51 -8.37 -2.26
N MET A 225 15.37 -7.36 -2.23
CA MET A 225 15.26 -6.17 -1.39
C MET A 225 15.54 -4.93 -2.24
N LEU A 226 14.83 -3.84 -1.94
CA LEU A 226 15.06 -2.54 -2.53
C LEU A 226 16.27 -1.84 -1.85
N PRO A 227 16.92 -0.87 -2.51
CA PRO A 227 17.88 0.01 -1.83
C PRO A 227 17.33 0.66 -0.55
N THR A 228 16.05 1.06 -0.57
CA THR A 228 15.35 1.57 0.62
C THR A 228 15.25 0.53 1.74
N ASP A 229 14.97 -0.74 1.43
CA ASP A 229 14.93 -1.83 2.41
C ASP A 229 16.31 -2.07 3.03
N MET A 230 17.37 -2.08 2.21
CA MET A 230 18.75 -2.23 2.68
C MET A 230 19.20 -1.06 3.55
N SER A 231 18.67 0.15 3.32
CA SER A 231 18.98 1.32 4.14
C SER A 231 18.50 1.19 5.58
N LEU A 232 17.50 0.33 5.85
CA LEU A 232 17.04 0.04 7.20
C LEU A 232 18.10 -0.65 8.07
N LEU A 233 19.03 -1.38 7.46
CA LEU A 233 20.12 -2.07 8.16
C LEU A 233 21.28 -1.14 8.50
N THR A 234 21.55 -0.16 7.64
CA THR A 234 22.73 0.71 7.76
C THR A 234 22.44 1.98 8.54
N ASP A 235 21.17 2.43 8.59
CA ASP A 235 20.77 3.60 9.37
C ASP A 235 20.74 3.29 10.89
N PRO A 236 21.41 4.11 11.72
CA PRO A 236 21.53 3.85 13.15
C PRO A 236 20.22 4.02 13.94
N ALA A 237 19.24 4.78 13.42
CA ALA A 237 17.94 4.95 14.05
C ALA A 237 16.93 3.88 13.57
N PHE A 238 17.05 3.39 12.34
CA PHE A 238 16.18 2.33 11.81
C PHE A 238 16.60 0.92 12.27
N SER A 239 17.89 0.60 12.20
CA SER A 239 18.37 -0.77 12.44
C SER A 239 18.00 -1.38 13.80
N PRO A 240 17.88 -0.61 14.92
CA PRO A 240 17.39 -1.18 16.17
C PRO A 240 15.94 -1.68 16.08
N TRP A 241 15.08 -1.02 15.29
CA TRP A 241 13.69 -1.44 15.10
C TRP A 241 13.58 -2.66 14.20
N VAL A 242 14.41 -2.76 13.15
CA VAL A 242 14.50 -3.96 12.31
C VAL A 242 14.79 -5.20 13.17
N LYS A 243 15.79 -5.12 14.05
CA LYS A 243 16.16 -6.21 14.97
C LYS A 243 15.00 -6.59 15.90
N ARG A 244 14.38 -5.59 16.54
CA ARG A 244 13.23 -5.80 17.43
C ARG A 244 12.06 -6.48 16.72
N TYR A 245 11.73 -6.08 15.49
CA TYR A 245 10.62 -6.68 14.74
C TYR A 245 10.93 -8.06 14.17
N ALA A 246 12.20 -8.35 13.86
CA ALA A 246 12.62 -9.70 13.51
C ALA A 246 12.49 -10.67 14.69
N GLU A 247 12.84 -10.23 15.89
CA GLU A 247 12.77 -11.01 17.14
C GLU A 247 11.33 -11.15 17.66
N ASP A 248 10.57 -10.06 17.67
CA ASP A 248 9.24 -9.97 18.27
C ASP A 248 8.16 -9.62 17.22
N LYS A 249 7.49 -10.66 16.74
CA LYS A 249 6.39 -10.56 15.78
C LYS A 249 5.18 -9.82 16.38
N GLU A 250 4.89 -9.99 17.66
CA GLU A 250 3.71 -9.36 18.28
C GLU A 250 3.92 -7.85 18.46
N LEU A 251 5.14 -7.44 18.84
CA LEU A 251 5.53 -6.03 18.84
C LEU A 251 5.43 -5.39 17.45
N PHE A 252 5.90 -6.10 16.42
CA PHE A 252 5.73 -5.65 15.04
C PHE A 252 4.25 -5.47 14.69
N PHE A 253 3.41 -6.45 15.01
CA PHE A 253 1.98 -6.44 14.68
C PHE A 253 1.25 -5.29 15.40
N ASP A 254 1.54 -5.06 16.68
CA ASP A 254 0.97 -3.95 17.45
C ASP A 254 1.35 -2.59 16.86
N HIS A 255 2.63 -2.39 16.54
CA HIS A 255 3.09 -1.13 15.95
C HIS A 255 2.55 -0.95 14.53
N PHE A 256 2.60 -1.98 13.68
CA PHE A 256 2.08 -1.91 12.32
C PHE A 256 0.59 -1.55 12.30
N SER A 257 -0.21 -2.17 13.17
CA SER A 257 -1.64 -1.86 13.29
C SER A 257 -1.89 -0.38 13.56
N LYS A 258 -1.22 0.19 14.57
CA LYS A 258 -1.37 1.60 14.96
C LYS A 258 -0.92 2.55 13.85
N VAL A 259 0.20 2.23 13.19
CA VAL A 259 0.80 3.13 12.21
C VAL A 259 0.07 3.05 10.86
N PHE A 260 -0.40 1.87 10.46
CA PHE A 260 -1.25 1.75 9.27
C PHE A 260 -2.62 2.39 9.49
N ALA A 261 -3.19 2.30 10.71
CA ALA A 261 -4.40 3.05 11.07
C ALA A 261 -4.17 4.57 11.00
N LYS A 262 -3.03 5.07 11.49
CA LYS A 262 -2.64 6.49 11.36
C LYS A 262 -2.52 6.89 9.89
N LEU A 263 -1.88 6.07 9.06
CA LEU A 263 -1.72 6.33 7.63
C LEU A 263 -3.06 6.51 6.91
N ILE A 264 -3.96 5.55 7.06
CA ILE A 264 -5.25 5.57 6.34
C ILE A 264 -6.23 6.63 6.88
N GLU A 265 -5.80 7.39 7.90
CA GLU A 265 -6.51 8.51 8.51
C GLU A 265 -5.90 9.88 8.14
N LEU A 266 -4.81 9.89 7.36
CA LEU A 266 -4.20 11.14 6.89
C LEU A 266 -5.16 11.92 5.98
N GLY A 267 -5.23 13.23 6.22
CA GLY A 267 -6.14 14.13 5.51
C GLY A 267 -7.59 14.06 5.97
N ILE A 268 -7.91 13.31 7.04
CA ILE A 268 -9.26 13.21 7.59
C ILE A 268 -9.38 14.08 8.85
N ARG A 269 -10.44 14.88 8.92
CA ARG A 269 -10.85 15.62 10.12
C ARG A 269 -12.14 15.03 10.65
N ARG A 270 -12.20 14.77 11.96
CA ARG A 270 -13.38 14.23 12.63
C ARG A 270 -13.86 15.13 13.75
N ASP A 271 -15.17 15.15 13.97
CA ASP A 271 -15.77 15.74 15.17
C ASP A 271 -15.63 14.83 16.40
N ALA A 272 -16.16 15.27 17.54
CA ALA A 272 -16.10 14.52 18.81
C ALA A 272 -16.89 13.19 18.77
N GLN A 273 -17.74 13.00 17.76
CA GLN A 273 -18.53 11.79 17.54
C GLN A 273 -17.89 10.86 16.50
N GLY A 274 -16.72 11.24 15.96
CA GLY A 274 -16.00 10.49 14.94
C GLY A 274 -16.53 10.68 13.52
N ALA A 275 -17.47 11.61 13.28
CA ALA A 275 -17.95 11.89 11.94
C ALA A 275 -16.96 12.76 11.17
N VAL A 276 -16.75 12.45 9.89
CA VAL A 276 -15.85 13.20 9.01
C VAL A 276 -16.43 14.59 8.74
N THR A 277 -15.62 15.63 8.94
CA THR A 277 -15.99 17.04 8.78
C THR A 277 -15.27 17.73 7.63
N ASN A 278 -14.53 17.00 6.80
CA ASN A 278 -13.91 17.53 5.60
C ASN A 278 -14.98 18.17 4.68
N THR A 279 -14.73 19.39 4.21
CA THR A 279 -15.64 20.11 3.29
C THR A 279 -15.26 19.94 1.83
N ASP A 280 -14.32 19.04 1.53
CA ASP A 280 -13.66 18.90 0.23
C ASP A 280 -14.57 18.36 -0.91
N GLY A 281 -15.88 18.22 -0.64
CA GLY A 281 -16.91 17.75 -1.58
C GLY A 281 -18.29 18.39 -1.42
N THR A 282 -18.42 19.55 -0.74
CA THR A 282 -19.75 20.13 -0.42
C THR A 282 -20.32 21.12 -1.45
N LEU A 283 -19.61 21.43 -2.54
CA LEU A 283 -20.14 22.30 -3.60
C LEU A 283 -20.81 21.48 -4.71
N GLY A 284 -22.09 21.11 -4.54
CA GLY A 284 -22.96 20.72 -5.67
C GLY A 284 -23.69 19.38 -5.60
N GLY A 285 -23.59 18.63 -4.50
CA GLY A 285 -24.15 17.27 -4.40
C GLY A 285 -23.20 16.20 -4.94
N TYR A 286 -23.49 14.93 -4.65
CA TYR A 286 -22.65 13.81 -5.07
C TYR A 286 -22.69 13.64 -6.60
N VAL A 287 -21.60 14.03 -7.26
CA VAL A 287 -21.33 13.68 -8.65
C VAL A 287 -20.00 12.94 -8.65
N SER A 288 -20.03 11.62 -8.91
CA SER A 288 -18.80 10.84 -8.99
C SER A 288 -17.91 11.43 -10.09
N ALA A 289 -16.65 11.72 -9.75
CA ALA A 289 -15.61 12.04 -10.72
C ALA A 289 -15.49 10.98 -11.83
N PRO A 290 -14.83 11.31 -12.96
CA PRO A 290 -14.64 10.39 -14.06
C PRO A 290 -14.05 9.06 -13.56
N LYS A 291 -14.80 7.99 -13.78
CA LYS A 291 -14.39 6.63 -13.45
C LYS A 291 -13.34 6.17 -14.47
N LYS A 292 -12.22 5.58 -14.00
CA LYS A 292 -11.25 4.91 -14.88
C LYS A 292 -11.83 3.59 -15.40
N SER A 293 -11.28 3.06 -16.49
CA SER A 293 -11.77 1.82 -17.11
C SER A 293 -11.90 0.68 -16.08
N ASN A 294 -13.01 -0.07 -16.18
CA ASN A 294 -13.20 -1.34 -15.46
C ASN A 294 -12.24 -2.43 -15.92
N THR A 295 -11.60 -2.26 -17.07
CA THR A 295 -10.58 -3.17 -17.56
C THR A 295 -9.20 -2.59 -17.25
N ALA A 296 -8.38 -3.37 -16.55
CA ALA A 296 -6.99 -3.03 -16.35
C ALA A 296 -6.24 -3.14 -17.69
N THR A 297 -6.04 -2.01 -18.37
CA THR A 297 -5.19 -1.94 -19.57
C THR A 297 -3.76 -1.66 -19.14
N GLY A 298 -3.05 -2.71 -18.71
CA GLY A 298 -1.60 -2.74 -18.47
C GLY A 298 -0.93 -3.78 -19.35
N PRO A 299 0.42 -3.79 -19.46
CA PRO A 299 1.11 -4.78 -20.28
C PRO A 299 0.70 -6.19 -19.81
N PRO A 300 0.32 -7.10 -20.73
CA PRO A 300 0.13 -8.50 -20.37
C PRO A 300 1.45 -9.07 -19.84
N ARG A 301 1.36 -10.00 -18.88
CA ARG A 301 2.49 -10.81 -18.40
C ARG A 301 3.24 -11.33 -19.63
N ALA A 302 4.49 -10.92 -19.82
CA ALA A 302 5.36 -11.65 -20.73
C ALA A 302 5.44 -13.07 -20.17
N ARG A 303 4.95 -14.05 -20.94
CA ARG A 303 5.27 -15.44 -20.65
C ARG A 303 6.78 -15.55 -20.86
N LEU A 304 7.53 -15.71 -19.78
CA LEU A 304 8.82 -16.39 -19.85
C LEU A 304 8.55 -17.87 -20.16
#